data_AF-A0A9R0Y6E1-F1
#
_entry.id   AF-A0A9R0Y6E1-F1
#
_cell.length_a   1.000
_cell.length_b   1.000
_cell.length_c   1.000
_cell.angle_alpha   90.00
_cell.angle_beta   90.00
_cell.angle_gamma   90.00
#
_symmetry.space_group_name_H-M   'P 1'
#
loop_
_entity.id
_entity.type
_entity.pdbx_description
1 polymer ?
#
loop_
_entity_poly.entity_id
_entity_poly.type
_entity_poly.pdbx_seq_one_letter_code
_entity_poly.pdbx_strand_id
1 'polypeptide(L)'
;MAAILGRAGTTASGGFRRHHQETSRGGRRRGAVVVAAVTGAAPQEGSLERPAWSGETPVSRLVAALIAFKPLYSLMKVASREVIIRTAEKSNIPWREMTRKVLESDVYEVFERIRDPDIVYPDYYLSPFHAYDEGNLSWLAAAEAEAATLSIAKRAIPEATSIEEANQIVRGNWMNAIEEHHLKHGGENCQINDILDIGCSVGVSTRYLAERFPSAKAVVSASLATSLKIVLSRFSVC
;
A
#
# COMPACT_ATOMS: atom_id res chain seq x y z
N MET A 1 -11.84 46.78 35.51
CA MET A 1 -12.78 47.41 36.47
C MET A 1 -14.19 47.09 35.97
N ALA A 2 -14.78 45.98 36.43
CA ALA A 2 -15.88 45.95 37.41
C ALA A 2 -17.16 46.66 36.86
N ALA A 3 -18.13 45.92 36.30
CA ALA A 3 -19.31 45.31 36.96
C ALA A 3 -20.32 46.40 37.43
N ILE A 4 -21.64 46.36 37.19
CA ILE A 4 -22.64 45.52 37.88
C ILE A 4 -24.11 45.90 37.49
N LEU A 5 -24.95 44.87 37.34
CA LEU A 5 -26.39 44.65 37.70
C LEU A 5 -27.61 45.47 37.19
N GLY A 6 -28.65 44.68 36.87
CA GLY A 6 -30.08 44.91 37.17
C GLY A 6 -31.03 44.01 36.33
N ARG A 7 -31.41 42.79 36.78
CA ARG A 7 -32.75 42.35 37.34
C ARG A 7 -33.99 42.82 36.52
N ALA A 8 -35.09 42.08 36.30
CA ALA A 8 -35.62 40.75 36.65
C ALA A 8 -36.99 40.54 35.90
N GLY A 9 -37.54 39.30 35.89
CA GLY A 9 -38.98 38.98 35.72
C GLY A 9 -39.35 38.24 34.41
N THR A 10 -39.50 36.91 34.39
CA THR A 10 -40.65 36.02 34.73
C THR A 10 -41.67 35.71 33.61
N THR A 11 -41.74 34.41 33.29
CA THR A 11 -42.88 33.53 32.91
C THR A 11 -43.61 33.65 31.56
N ALA A 12 -43.55 32.58 30.74
CA ALA A 12 -44.68 31.78 30.21
C ALA A 12 -44.14 30.73 29.20
N SER A 13 -44.18 29.43 29.50
CA SER A 13 -45.19 28.46 29.03
C SER A 13 -45.22 28.22 27.50
N GLY A 14 -44.82 27.02 27.08
CA GLY A 14 -45.04 26.54 25.71
C GLY A 14 -44.37 25.20 25.44
N GLY A 15 -45.00 24.10 25.86
CA GLY A 15 -44.52 22.74 25.57
C GLY A 15 -44.76 22.36 24.10
N PHE A 16 -43.80 21.66 23.50
CA PHE A 16 -44.03 20.93 22.25
C PHE A 16 -43.45 19.52 22.35
N ARG A 17 -44.35 18.54 22.35
CA ARG A 17 -44.08 17.10 22.32
C ARG A 17 -43.33 16.75 21.04
N ARG A 18 -42.19 16.05 21.14
CA ARG A 18 -41.59 15.33 20.01
C ARG A 18 -42.20 13.93 19.95
N HIS A 19 -42.97 13.68 18.89
CA HIS A 19 -43.40 12.34 18.51
C HIS A 19 -42.21 11.59 17.90
N HIS A 20 -41.90 10.44 18.49
CA HIS A 20 -41.05 9.40 17.91
C HIS A 20 -41.81 8.79 16.72
N GLN A 21 -41.21 8.76 15.55
CA GLN A 21 -41.71 7.97 14.42
C GLN A 21 -40.55 7.14 13.87
N GLU A 22 -40.47 5.89 14.34
CA GLU A 22 -39.66 4.85 13.73
C GLU A 22 -40.21 4.54 12.34
N THR A 23 -39.37 4.66 11.32
CA THR A 23 -39.63 4.05 10.02
C THR A 23 -38.61 2.95 9.80
N SER A 24 -39.09 1.71 9.93
CA SER A 24 -38.40 0.50 9.53
C SER A 24 -38.31 0.45 8.01
N ARG A 25 -37.09 0.51 7.47
CA ARG A 25 -36.79 0.11 6.08
C ARG A 25 -35.65 -0.88 6.08
N GLY A 26 -35.96 -2.10 5.63
CA GLY A 26 -35.05 -3.23 5.54
C GLY A 26 -33.81 -2.92 4.72
N GLY A 27 -32.67 -2.81 5.42
CA GLY A 27 -31.35 -2.70 4.84
C GLY A 27 -30.77 -4.08 4.51
N ARG A 28 -30.53 -4.30 3.22
CA ARG A 28 -29.79 -5.43 2.64
C ARG A 28 -28.45 -5.60 3.37
N ARG A 29 -28.26 -6.72 4.10
CA ARG A 29 -27.00 -7.06 4.79
C ARG A 29 -25.86 -7.16 3.77
N ARG A 30 -25.08 -6.10 3.60
CA ARG A 30 -23.74 -6.18 3.01
C ARG A 30 -22.84 -6.80 4.07
N GLY A 31 -22.22 -7.94 3.76
CA GLY A 31 -21.23 -8.56 4.65
C GLY A 31 -20.08 -7.57 4.87
N ALA A 32 -20.07 -6.93 6.04
CA ALA A 32 -18.92 -6.17 6.49
C ALA A 32 -17.85 -7.20 6.87
N VAL A 33 -16.72 -7.17 6.16
CA VAL A 33 -15.51 -7.86 6.62
C VAL A 33 -15.00 -7.06 7.80
N VAL A 34 -15.21 -7.59 9.01
CA VAL A 34 -14.67 -7.04 10.24
C VAL A 34 -13.17 -7.33 10.22
N VAL A 35 -12.36 -6.32 9.90
CA VAL A 35 -10.93 -6.37 10.23
C VAL A 35 -10.85 -6.16 11.73
N ALA A 36 -10.56 -7.24 12.46
CA ALA A 36 -10.29 -7.15 13.89
C ALA A 36 -9.05 -6.25 14.07
N ALA A 37 -9.26 -5.06 14.61
CA ALA A 37 -8.17 -4.24 15.12
C ALA A 37 -7.46 -5.07 16.20
N VAL A 38 -6.18 -5.37 16.00
CA VAL A 38 -5.34 -6.00 17.03
C VAL A 38 -5.14 -4.95 18.12
N THR A 39 -6.01 -4.96 19.12
CA THR A 39 -5.84 -4.18 20.33
C THR A 39 -4.74 -4.81 21.17
N GLY A 40 -3.62 -4.08 21.30
CA GLY A 40 -2.77 -4.10 22.49
C GLY A 40 -2.04 -5.41 22.79
N ALA A 41 -0.91 -5.64 22.12
CA ALA A 41 0.23 -6.32 22.74
C ALA A 41 1.52 -5.61 22.27
N ALA A 42 2.45 -5.38 23.18
CA ALA A 42 3.78 -4.88 22.83
C ALA A 42 4.43 -5.86 21.83
N PRO A 43 5.23 -5.37 20.86
CA PRO A 43 5.93 -6.25 19.91
C PRO A 43 6.77 -7.28 20.69
N GLN A 44 6.42 -8.56 20.60
CA GLN A 44 7.27 -9.63 21.11
C GLN A 44 8.43 -9.83 20.14
N GLU A 45 9.65 -9.66 20.62
CA GLU A 45 10.85 -10.04 19.87
C GLU A 45 10.86 -11.56 19.67
N GLY A 46 11.13 -11.97 18.43
CA GLY A 46 10.76 -13.28 17.89
C GLY A 46 11.51 -14.47 18.49
N SER A 47 10.87 -15.17 19.43
CA SER A 47 11.23 -16.53 19.83
C SER A 47 10.44 -17.62 19.07
N LEU A 48 9.54 -17.22 18.18
CA LEU A 48 8.70 -18.13 17.40
C LEU A 48 9.32 -18.34 16.02
N GLU A 49 9.48 -19.60 15.61
CA GLU A 49 9.93 -19.97 14.26
C GLU A 49 8.97 -19.45 13.17
N ARG A 50 7.69 -19.20 13.53
CA ARG A 50 6.69 -18.55 12.69
C ARG A 50 5.77 -17.64 13.52
N PRO A 51 5.17 -16.59 12.93
CA PRO A 51 4.27 -15.70 13.66
C PRO A 51 3.10 -16.45 14.32
N ALA A 52 2.66 -16.02 15.50
CA ALA A 52 1.56 -16.67 16.25
C ALA A 52 0.22 -16.79 15.47
N TRP A 53 0.05 -16.01 14.39
CA TRP A 53 -1.11 -16.06 13.52
C TRP A 53 -1.01 -17.09 12.39
N SER A 54 0.17 -17.63 12.08
CA SER A 54 0.34 -18.72 11.11
C SER A 54 0.02 -20.06 11.78
N GLY A 55 -1.26 -20.32 11.99
CA GLY A 55 -1.72 -21.47 12.78
C GLY A 55 -1.75 -22.81 12.03
N GLU A 56 -1.84 -23.90 12.79
CA GLU A 56 -2.13 -25.27 12.33
C GLU A 56 -3.63 -25.64 12.47
N THR A 57 -4.52 -24.69 12.23
CA THR A 57 -5.97 -24.94 12.35
C THR A 57 -6.43 -25.96 11.29
N PRO A 58 -7.58 -26.64 11.47
CA PRO A 58 -8.14 -27.53 10.44
C PRO A 58 -8.31 -26.83 9.08
N VAL A 59 -8.68 -25.55 9.09
CA VAL A 59 -8.77 -24.71 7.88
C VAL A 59 -7.38 -24.50 7.27
N SER A 60 -6.36 -24.18 8.07
CA SER A 60 -4.98 -24.04 7.61
C SER A 60 -4.45 -25.32 6.97
N ARG A 61 -4.73 -26.48 7.58
CA ARG A 61 -4.36 -27.80 7.01
C ARG A 61 -5.08 -28.10 5.70
N LEU A 62 -6.36 -27.75 5.58
CA LEU A 62 -7.10 -27.87 4.31
C LEU A 62 -6.50 -26.97 3.23
N VAL A 63 -6.18 -25.71 3.55
CA VAL A 63 -5.52 -24.79 2.63
C VAL A 63 -4.15 -25.34 2.23
N ALA A 64 -3.36 -25.85 3.16
CA ALA A 64 -2.07 -26.48 2.88
C ALA A 64 -2.20 -27.69 1.94
N ALA A 65 -3.22 -28.54 2.14
CA ALA A 65 -3.50 -29.67 1.26
C ALA A 65 -3.89 -29.22 -0.17
N LEU A 66 -4.70 -28.17 -0.30
CA LEU A 66 -5.08 -27.58 -1.59
C LEU A 66 -3.87 -26.96 -2.31
N ILE A 67 -2.95 -26.33 -1.57
CA ILE A 67 -1.70 -25.77 -2.12
C ILE A 67 -0.74 -26.88 -2.55
N ALA A 68 -0.68 -28.00 -1.81
CA ALA A 68 0.20 -29.12 -2.13
C ALA A 68 -0.13 -29.80 -3.47
N PHE A 69 -1.40 -29.73 -3.92
CA PHE A 69 -1.80 -30.22 -5.23
C PHE A 69 -1.48 -29.18 -6.33
N LYS A 70 -0.25 -29.24 -6.85
CA LYS A 70 0.30 -28.26 -7.81
C LYS A 70 -0.62 -27.87 -8.98
N PRO A 71 -1.34 -28.79 -9.66
CA PRO A 71 -2.21 -28.42 -10.77
C PRO A 71 -3.36 -27.49 -10.32
N LEU A 72 -4.01 -27.82 -9.20
CA LEU A 72 -5.08 -26.99 -8.64
C LEU A 72 -4.53 -25.66 -8.13
N TYR A 73 -3.40 -25.69 -7.42
CA TYR A 73 -2.73 -24.47 -6.96
C TYR A 73 -2.39 -23.53 -8.12
N SER A 74 -1.86 -24.05 -9.22
CA SER A 74 -1.58 -23.27 -10.42
C SER A 74 -2.84 -22.64 -11.02
N LEU A 75 -3.92 -23.41 -11.14
CA LEU A 75 -5.20 -22.90 -11.64
C LEU A 75 -5.77 -21.81 -10.72
N MET A 76 -5.71 -22.02 -9.40
CA MET A 76 -6.15 -21.03 -8.41
C MET A 76 -5.34 -19.74 -8.52
N LYS A 77 -4.01 -19.80 -8.67
CA LYS A 77 -3.17 -18.60 -8.88
C LYS A 77 -3.64 -17.77 -10.08
N VAL A 78 -3.87 -18.42 -11.21
CA VAL A 78 -4.33 -17.75 -12.45
C VAL A 78 -5.72 -17.12 -12.23
N ALA A 79 -6.66 -17.88 -11.67
CA ALA A 79 -8.01 -17.39 -11.40
C ALA A 79 -8.01 -16.23 -10.40
N SER A 80 -7.24 -16.33 -9.32
CA SER A 80 -7.10 -15.27 -8.31
C SER A 80 -6.50 -14.00 -8.90
N ARG A 81 -5.44 -14.12 -9.72
CA ARG A 81 -4.85 -12.97 -10.41
C ARG A 81 -5.86 -12.28 -11.33
N GLU A 82 -6.59 -13.06 -12.13
CA GLU A 82 -7.62 -12.52 -13.03
C GLU A 82 -8.73 -11.77 -12.28
N VAL A 83 -9.16 -12.29 -11.12
CA VAL A 83 -10.15 -11.62 -10.27
C VAL A 83 -9.61 -10.30 -9.72
N ILE A 84 -8.36 -10.25 -9.26
CA ILE A 84 -7.72 -9.02 -8.77
C ILE A 84 -7.67 -7.98 -9.88
N ILE A 85 -7.19 -8.36 -11.08
CA ILE A 85 -7.07 -7.46 -12.23
C ILE A 85 -8.45 -6.89 -12.61
N ARG A 86 -9.46 -7.76 -12.78
CA ARG A 86 -10.84 -7.31 -13.10
C ARG A 86 -11.42 -6.40 -12.04
N THR A 87 -11.10 -6.64 -10.77
CA THR A 87 -11.57 -5.81 -9.66
C THR A 87 -10.93 -4.43 -9.71
N ALA A 88 -9.63 -4.37 -9.98
CA ALA A 88 -8.90 -3.12 -10.16
C ALA A 88 -9.46 -2.31 -11.33
N GLU A 89 -9.69 -2.94 -12.49
CA GLU A 89 -10.26 -2.29 -13.68
C GLU A 89 -11.68 -1.77 -13.44
N LYS A 90 -12.51 -2.53 -12.71
CA LYS A 90 -13.84 -2.06 -12.28
C LYS A 90 -13.76 -0.86 -11.33
N SER A 91 -12.65 -0.71 -10.61
CA SER A 91 -12.35 0.43 -9.76
C SER A 91 -11.61 1.55 -10.50
N ASN A 92 -11.61 1.53 -11.84
CA ASN A 92 -10.98 2.52 -12.72
C ASN A 92 -9.44 2.51 -12.72
N ILE A 93 -8.80 1.42 -12.29
CA ILE A 93 -7.34 1.22 -12.40
C ILE A 93 -7.10 0.45 -13.69
N PRO A 94 -6.54 1.06 -14.76
CA PRO A 94 -6.40 0.41 -16.06
C PRO A 94 -5.21 -0.56 -16.07
N TRP A 95 -5.30 -1.62 -15.26
CA TRP A 95 -4.19 -2.52 -14.91
C TRP A 95 -3.48 -3.09 -16.13
N ARG A 96 -4.22 -3.69 -17.07
CA ARG A 96 -3.62 -4.29 -18.28
C ARG A 96 -2.95 -3.25 -19.17
N GLU A 97 -3.54 -2.07 -19.28
CA GLU A 97 -2.99 -0.99 -20.08
C GLU A 97 -1.71 -0.42 -19.45
N MET A 98 -1.67 -0.23 -18.13
CA MET A 98 -0.45 0.15 -17.41
C MET A 98 0.66 -0.90 -17.60
N THR A 99 0.30 -2.17 -17.45
CA THR A 99 1.23 -3.30 -17.64
C THR A 99 1.79 -3.30 -19.05
N ARG A 100 0.92 -3.19 -20.07
CA ARG A 100 1.29 -3.12 -21.48
C ARG A 100 2.24 -1.96 -21.76
N LYS A 101 1.93 -0.76 -21.26
CA LYS A 101 2.79 0.43 -21.42
C LYS A 101 4.20 0.20 -20.90
N VAL A 102 4.37 -0.48 -19.77
CA VAL A 102 5.71 -0.81 -19.26
C VAL A 102 6.38 -1.85 -20.15
N LEU A 103 5.70 -2.97 -20.43
CA LEU A 103 6.27 -4.08 -21.21
C LEU A 103 6.58 -3.74 -22.66
N GLU A 104 5.98 -2.70 -23.23
CA GLU A 104 6.20 -2.23 -24.60
C GLU A 104 7.05 -0.95 -24.68
N SER A 105 7.58 -0.47 -23.54
CA SER A 105 8.42 0.74 -23.51
C SER A 105 9.91 0.47 -23.74
N ASP A 106 10.70 1.54 -23.71
CA ASP A 106 12.16 1.55 -23.77
C ASP A 106 12.85 1.00 -22.50
N VAL A 107 12.06 0.40 -21.59
CA VAL A 107 12.47 -0.18 -20.31
C VAL A 107 13.64 -1.16 -20.44
N TYR A 108 13.68 -1.95 -21.51
CA TYR A 108 14.74 -2.94 -21.74
C TYR A 108 16.04 -2.29 -22.17
N GLU A 109 16.00 -1.22 -22.97
CA GLU A 109 17.20 -0.47 -23.34
C GLU A 109 17.83 0.22 -22.13
N VAL A 110 16.98 0.78 -21.27
CA VAL A 110 17.42 1.33 -19.98
C VAL A 110 18.07 0.25 -19.14
N PHE A 111 17.42 -0.90 -19.01
CA PHE A 111 17.93 -2.03 -18.23
C PHE A 111 19.33 -2.45 -18.68
N GLU A 112 19.54 -2.58 -19.99
CA GLU A 112 20.85 -2.93 -20.56
C GLU A 112 21.94 -1.91 -20.21
N ARG A 113 21.60 -0.62 -20.06
CA ARG A 113 22.56 0.43 -19.67
C ARG A 113 22.90 0.44 -18.19
N ILE A 114 21.96 0.04 -17.33
CA ILE A 114 22.10 0.15 -15.86
C ILE A 114 22.39 -1.18 -15.17
N ARG A 115 22.24 -2.30 -15.88
CA ARG A 115 22.47 -3.62 -15.29
C ARG A 115 23.95 -3.79 -14.99
N ASP A 116 24.21 -4.45 -13.87
CA ASP A 116 25.51 -4.97 -13.51
C ASP A 116 25.47 -6.49 -13.75
N PRO A 117 26.23 -7.03 -14.73
CA PRO A 117 26.23 -8.46 -14.99
C PRO A 117 26.91 -9.28 -13.89
N ASP A 118 27.73 -8.65 -13.04
CA ASP A 118 28.46 -9.30 -11.96
C ASP A 118 27.65 -9.39 -10.66
N ILE A 119 26.43 -8.83 -10.65
CA ILE A 119 25.56 -8.88 -9.48
C ILE A 119 25.00 -10.30 -9.27
N VAL A 120 25.31 -10.87 -8.11
CA VAL A 120 24.75 -12.17 -7.69
C VAL A 120 23.51 -11.92 -6.85
N TYR A 121 22.35 -12.36 -7.36
CA TYR A 121 21.10 -12.28 -6.62
C TYR A 121 21.01 -13.39 -5.57
N PRO A 122 20.57 -13.11 -4.33
CA PRO A 122 20.21 -14.15 -3.38
C PRO A 122 19.12 -15.07 -3.95
N ASP A 123 19.17 -16.37 -3.67
CA ASP A 123 18.23 -17.38 -4.20
C ASP A 123 16.75 -17.03 -3.97
N TYR A 124 16.44 -16.32 -2.88
CA TYR A 124 15.10 -15.83 -2.59
C TYR A 124 14.51 -14.96 -3.72
N TYR A 125 15.32 -14.24 -4.50
CA TYR A 125 14.83 -13.42 -5.62
C TYR A 125 14.26 -14.25 -6.76
N LEU A 126 14.65 -15.53 -6.87
CA LEU A 126 14.14 -16.48 -7.86
C LEU A 126 12.98 -17.31 -7.30
N SER A 127 12.64 -17.16 -6.01
CA SER A 127 11.55 -17.90 -5.39
C SER A 127 10.19 -17.35 -5.83
N PRO A 128 9.21 -18.20 -6.17
CA PRO A 128 7.86 -17.77 -6.49
C PRO A 128 7.25 -16.91 -5.39
N PHE A 129 6.53 -15.85 -5.76
CA PHE A 129 5.82 -14.99 -4.82
C PHE A 129 4.47 -14.55 -5.41
N HIS A 130 3.46 -14.42 -4.55
CA HIS A 130 2.09 -14.11 -4.96
C HIS A 130 1.60 -15.02 -6.12
N ALA A 131 1.41 -14.46 -7.31
CA ALA A 131 0.96 -15.16 -8.51
C ALA A 131 2.07 -15.32 -9.57
N TYR A 132 3.33 -15.00 -9.23
CA TYR A 132 4.46 -14.99 -10.15
C TYR A 132 5.42 -16.14 -9.84
N ASP A 133 5.62 -17.02 -10.83
CA ASP A 133 6.47 -18.20 -10.70
C ASP A 133 7.97 -17.90 -10.87
N GLU A 134 8.32 -16.87 -11.64
CA GLU A 134 9.71 -16.48 -11.90
C GLU A 134 10.34 -15.68 -10.74
N GLY A 135 9.59 -15.45 -9.66
CA GLY A 135 10.04 -14.68 -8.52
C GLY A 135 10.17 -13.19 -8.79
N ASN A 136 10.90 -12.51 -7.91
CA ASN A 136 11.06 -11.05 -7.92
C ASN A 136 11.72 -10.52 -9.20
N LEU A 137 12.43 -11.36 -9.98
CA LEU A 137 13.04 -10.94 -11.25
C LEU A 137 12.05 -10.91 -12.44
N SER A 138 10.79 -11.26 -12.25
CA SER A 138 9.78 -11.27 -13.31
C SER A 138 9.49 -9.85 -13.86
N TRP A 139 9.62 -9.68 -15.18
CA TRP A 139 9.20 -8.47 -15.89
C TRP A 139 7.71 -8.20 -15.77
N LEU A 140 6.91 -9.26 -15.81
CA LEU A 140 5.47 -9.14 -15.62
C LEU A 140 5.14 -8.63 -14.21
N ALA A 141 5.79 -9.19 -13.18
CA ALA A 141 5.60 -8.71 -11.82
C ALA A 141 5.99 -7.24 -11.65
N ALA A 142 7.10 -6.82 -12.28
CA ALA A 142 7.52 -5.42 -12.27
C ALA A 142 6.49 -4.51 -12.97
N ALA A 143 6.02 -4.89 -14.16
CA ALA A 143 5.05 -4.12 -14.93
C ALA A 143 3.68 -4.01 -14.23
N GLU A 144 3.28 -5.00 -13.44
CA GLU A 144 2.02 -5.00 -12.69
C GLU A 144 2.09 -4.30 -11.33
N ALA A 145 3.29 -4.01 -10.82
CA ALA A 145 3.50 -3.53 -9.45
C ALA A 145 2.81 -2.19 -9.14
N GLU A 146 2.78 -1.25 -10.09
CA GLU A 146 2.12 0.04 -9.90
C GLU A 146 0.60 -0.11 -9.82
N ALA A 147 -0.01 -0.89 -10.73
CA ALA A 147 -1.44 -1.16 -10.70
C ALA A 147 -1.85 -1.94 -9.43
N ALA A 148 -1.00 -2.87 -8.98
CA ALA A 148 -1.17 -3.56 -7.70
C ALA A 148 -1.15 -2.58 -6.53
N THR A 149 -0.19 -1.66 -6.51
CA THR A 149 -0.05 -0.62 -5.49
C THR A 149 -1.30 0.26 -5.41
N LEU A 150 -1.79 0.76 -6.54
CA LEU A 150 -3.01 1.58 -6.59
C LEU A 150 -4.24 0.80 -6.09
N SER A 151 -4.31 -0.50 -6.38
CA SER A 151 -5.40 -1.36 -5.90
C SER A 151 -5.38 -1.54 -4.38
N ILE A 152 -4.19 -1.60 -3.77
CA ILE A 152 -4.03 -1.62 -2.32
C ILE A 152 -4.41 -0.26 -1.73
N ALA A 153 -3.95 0.85 -2.32
CA ALA A 153 -4.29 2.19 -1.84
C ALA A 153 -5.81 2.40 -1.84
N LYS A 154 -6.50 2.04 -2.93
CA LYS A 154 -7.95 2.16 -3.02
C LYS A 154 -8.70 1.26 -2.03
N ARG A 155 -8.15 0.09 -1.69
CA ARG A 155 -8.70 -0.81 -0.66
C ARG A 155 -8.49 -0.26 0.74
N ALA A 156 -7.35 0.39 1.00
CA ALA A 156 -7.04 0.98 2.29
C ALA A 156 -7.91 2.22 2.58
N ILE A 157 -8.23 3.01 1.55
CA ILE A 157 -9.03 4.24 1.64
C ILE A 157 -10.31 4.07 0.78
N PRO A 158 -11.28 3.25 1.20
CA PRO A 158 -12.46 2.96 0.40
C PRO A 158 -13.35 4.19 0.15
N GLU A 159 -13.35 5.14 1.08
CA GLU A 159 -14.11 6.39 1.04
C GLU A 159 -13.56 7.44 0.07
N ALA A 160 -12.30 7.32 -0.38
CA ALA A 160 -11.73 8.25 -1.37
C ALA A 160 -12.57 8.25 -2.66
N THR A 161 -12.80 9.43 -3.21
CA THR A 161 -13.62 9.62 -4.42
C THR A 161 -12.91 9.15 -5.68
N SER A 162 -11.57 9.15 -5.69
CA SER A 162 -10.74 8.66 -6.80
C SER A 162 -9.58 7.76 -6.32
N ILE A 163 -8.90 7.12 -7.26
CA ILE A 163 -7.68 6.33 -6.98
C ILE A 163 -6.54 7.26 -6.62
N GLU A 164 -6.45 8.40 -7.30
CA GLU A 164 -5.46 9.44 -7.09
C GLU A 164 -5.55 9.98 -5.67
N GLU A 165 -6.76 10.26 -5.19
CA GLU A 165 -7.01 10.71 -3.81
C GLU A 165 -6.61 9.61 -2.82
N ALA A 166 -7.03 8.35 -3.04
CA ALA A 166 -6.66 7.25 -2.16
C ALA A 166 -5.13 7.08 -2.05
N ASN A 167 -4.44 7.15 -3.18
CA ASN A 167 -2.99 7.05 -3.23
C ASN A 167 -2.31 8.28 -2.59
N GLN A 168 -2.81 9.49 -2.83
CA GLN A 168 -2.33 10.71 -2.17
C GLN A 168 -2.48 10.66 -0.66
N ILE A 169 -3.60 10.13 -0.13
CA ILE A 169 -3.80 9.99 1.31
C ILE A 169 -2.79 8.99 1.89
N VAL A 170 -2.68 7.79 1.31
CA VAL A 170 -1.75 6.75 1.81
C VAL A 170 -0.31 7.25 1.76
N ARG A 171 0.12 7.85 0.65
CA ARG A 171 1.49 8.34 0.47
C ARG A 171 1.76 9.59 1.30
N GLY A 172 0.80 10.52 1.35
CA GLY A 172 0.90 11.74 2.16
C GLY A 172 1.05 11.45 3.64
N ASN A 173 0.26 10.51 4.18
CA ASN A 173 0.39 10.07 5.57
C ASN A 173 1.79 9.50 5.87
N TRP A 174 2.33 8.70 4.96
CA TRP A 174 3.69 8.17 5.08
C TRP A 174 4.75 9.28 5.04
N MET A 175 4.63 10.25 4.13
CA MET A 175 5.57 11.37 4.03
C MET A 175 5.50 12.29 5.27
N ASN A 176 4.29 12.58 5.76
CA ASN A 176 4.11 13.34 6.99
C ASN A 176 4.78 12.66 8.18
N ALA A 177 4.64 11.34 8.31
CA ALA A 177 5.31 10.59 9.38
C ALA A 177 6.84 10.67 9.29
N ILE A 178 7.43 10.63 8.09
CA ILE A 178 8.87 10.82 7.89
C ILE A 178 9.30 12.21 8.36
N GLU A 179 8.57 13.25 7.97
CA GLU A 179 8.90 14.62 8.34
C GLU A 179 8.72 14.90 9.83
N GLU A 180 7.63 14.43 10.42
CA GLU A 180 7.40 14.53 11.86
C GLU A 180 8.51 13.84 12.64
N HIS A 181 8.94 12.66 12.19
CA HIS A 181 10.07 11.95 12.79
C HIS A 181 11.37 12.74 12.64
N HIS A 182 11.66 13.28 11.45
CA HIS A 182 12.84 14.11 11.20
C HIS A 182 12.85 15.38 12.04
N LEU A 183 11.73 16.08 12.17
CA LEU A 183 11.60 17.28 13.01
C LEU A 183 11.79 16.98 14.50
N LYS A 184 11.35 15.80 14.95
CA LYS A 184 11.45 15.39 16.37
C LYS A 184 12.86 14.91 16.76
N HIS A 185 13.56 14.25 15.83
CA HIS A 185 14.81 13.56 16.13
C HIS A 185 16.04 14.17 15.44
N GLY A 186 15.84 15.05 14.46
CA GLY A 186 16.88 15.84 13.82
C GLY A 186 17.31 17.02 14.68
N GLY A 187 18.47 17.60 14.36
CA GLY A 187 18.90 18.88 14.94
C GLY A 187 18.09 20.06 14.38
N GLU A 188 18.06 21.17 15.12
CA GLU A 188 17.50 22.42 14.61
C GLU A 188 18.16 22.80 13.28
N ASN A 189 17.35 23.15 12.27
CA ASN A 189 17.78 23.46 10.91
C ASN A 189 18.52 22.33 10.17
N CYS A 190 18.41 21.08 10.61
CA CYS A 190 18.94 19.93 9.88
C CYS A 190 18.07 19.65 8.64
N GLN A 191 18.65 19.76 7.45
CA GLN A 191 17.99 19.38 6.20
C GLN A 191 18.22 17.91 5.88
N ILE A 192 17.25 17.27 5.22
CA ILE A 192 17.43 15.93 4.66
C ILE A 192 18.23 16.09 3.37
N ASN A 193 19.50 15.66 3.41
CA ASN A 193 20.42 15.75 2.27
C ASN A 193 20.65 14.41 1.57
N ASP A 194 20.45 13.29 2.28
CA ASP A 194 20.63 11.94 1.75
C ASP A 194 19.45 11.08 2.17
N ILE A 195 18.91 10.30 1.24
CA ILE A 195 17.80 9.37 1.48
C ILE A 195 18.21 7.98 1.01
N LEU A 196 18.06 6.97 1.86
CA LEU A 196 18.28 5.58 1.50
C LEU A 196 16.96 4.82 1.49
N ASP A 197 16.43 4.50 0.31
CA ASP A 197 15.21 3.69 0.18
C ASP A 197 15.57 2.21 0.11
N ILE A 198 15.36 1.49 1.23
CA ILE A 198 15.62 0.05 1.35
C ILE A 198 14.37 -0.73 0.99
N GLY A 199 14.48 -1.63 0.01
CA GLY A 199 13.33 -2.39 -0.46
C GLY A 199 12.41 -1.57 -1.37
N CYS A 200 13.00 -0.69 -2.17
CA CYS A 200 12.33 0.28 -3.04
C CYS A 200 11.35 -0.33 -4.07
N SER A 201 11.38 -1.66 -4.28
CA SER A 201 10.60 -2.36 -5.31
C SER A 201 10.77 -1.66 -6.67
N VAL A 202 9.68 -1.39 -7.41
CA VAL A 202 9.71 -0.66 -8.68
C VAL A 202 9.98 0.84 -8.55
N GLY A 203 10.33 1.33 -7.36
CA GLY A 203 10.65 2.73 -7.12
C GLY A 203 9.45 3.67 -7.02
N VAL A 204 8.22 3.17 -6.83
CA VAL A 204 7.03 4.03 -6.63
C VAL A 204 7.26 4.97 -5.45
N SER A 205 7.60 4.42 -4.28
CA SER A 205 7.87 5.20 -3.07
C SER A 205 9.08 6.12 -3.23
N THR A 206 10.13 5.65 -3.90
CA THR A 206 11.33 6.45 -4.15
C THR A 206 11.01 7.74 -4.92
N ARG A 207 10.09 7.68 -5.88
CA ARG A 207 9.65 8.87 -6.62
C ARG A 207 9.02 9.92 -5.70
N TYR A 208 8.14 9.49 -4.79
CA TYR A 208 7.53 10.39 -3.80
C TYR A 208 8.58 11.01 -2.87
N LEU A 209 9.61 10.25 -2.47
CA LEU A 209 10.74 10.77 -1.69
C LEU A 209 11.50 11.85 -2.46
N ALA A 210 11.86 11.57 -3.72
CA ALA A 210 12.58 12.53 -4.57
C ALA A 210 11.76 13.80 -4.84
N GLU A 211 10.45 13.68 -5.06
CA GLU A 211 9.55 14.83 -5.25
C GLU A 211 9.40 15.67 -3.97
N ARG A 212 9.32 15.03 -2.80
CA ARG A 212 9.14 15.75 -1.53
C ARG A 212 10.42 16.40 -1.01
N PHE A 213 11.56 15.80 -1.31
CA PHE A 213 12.89 16.26 -0.89
C PHE A 213 13.80 16.49 -2.11
N PRO A 214 13.50 17.50 -2.95
CA PRO A 214 14.19 17.70 -4.23
C PRO A 214 15.67 18.08 -4.08
N SER A 215 16.08 18.60 -2.92
CA SER A 215 17.49 18.89 -2.62
C SER A 215 18.26 17.69 -2.09
N ALA A 216 17.58 16.60 -1.71
CA ALA A 216 18.21 15.42 -1.17
C ALA A 216 18.73 14.53 -2.30
N LYS A 217 19.92 13.98 -2.10
CA LYS A 217 20.42 12.87 -2.90
C LYS A 217 19.67 11.60 -2.49
N ALA A 218 18.69 11.21 -3.30
CA ALA A 218 18.02 9.94 -3.14
C ALA A 218 18.90 8.80 -3.67
N VAL A 219 19.38 7.95 -2.76
CA VAL A 219 20.08 6.70 -3.07
C VAL A 219 19.10 5.55 -2.89
N VAL A 220 18.99 4.73 -3.93
CA VAL A 220 18.14 3.55 -3.91
C VAL A 220 18.98 2.38 -3.44
N SER A 221 18.69 1.85 -2.25
CA SER A 221 19.27 0.58 -1.85
C SER A 221 18.46 -0.51 -2.54
N ALA A 222 19.09 -1.09 -3.57
CA ALA A 222 18.51 -2.08 -4.46
C ALA A 222 17.44 -2.94 -3.79
N SER A 223 16.19 -2.81 -4.25
CA SER A 223 15.48 -4.04 -4.55
C SER A 223 16.41 -4.78 -5.51
N LEU A 224 16.99 -5.91 -5.09
CA LEU A 224 17.87 -6.70 -5.94
C LEU A 224 17.08 -7.36 -7.09
N ALA A 225 15.90 -6.86 -7.44
CA ALA A 225 15.20 -7.25 -8.64
C ALA A 225 15.46 -6.22 -9.73
N THR A 226 16.30 -6.58 -10.69
CA THR A 226 16.77 -5.62 -11.71
C THR A 226 15.68 -5.27 -12.72
N SER A 227 14.64 -6.10 -12.86
CA SER A 227 13.37 -5.76 -13.55
C SER A 227 12.59 -4.64 -12.85
N LEU A 228 12.83 -4.42 -11.55
CA LEU A 228 12.17 -3.39 -10.74
C LEU A 228 12.98 -2.07 -10.66
N LYS A 229 14.27 -2.04 -11.02
CA LYS A 229 15.10 -0.82 -10.93
C LYS A 229 14.73 0.28 -11.94
N ILE A 230 13.84 0.02 -12.89
CA ILE A 230 13.85 0.73 -14.19
C ILE A 230 13.07 2.05 -14.18
N VAL A 231 12.21 2.27 -13.19
CA VAL A 231 11.41 3.49 -13.11
C VAL A 231 12.23 4.72 -12.66
N LEU A 232 13.46 4.51 -12.17
CA LEU A 232 14.31 5.58 -11.63
C LEU A 232 15.20 6.28 -12.68
N SER A 233 15.51 5.62 -13.80
CA SER A 233 16.50 6.16 -14.75
C SER A 233 16.03 7.36 -15.58
N ARG A 234 14.73 7.67 -15.59
CA ARG A 234 14.19 8.79 -16.38
C ARG A 234 14.57 10.17 -15.84
N PHE A 235 15.22 10.27 -14.68
CA PHE A 235 15.40 11.56 -14.00
C PHE A 235 16.79 11.83 -13.40
N SER A 236 17.79 10.96 -13.62
CA SER A 236 19.20 11.27 -13.29
C SER A 236 19.96 11.96 -14.43
N VAL A 237 19.27 12.44 -15.47
CA VAL A 237 19.85 13.28 -16.52
C VAL A 237 19.14 14.64 -16.51
N CYS A 238 19.45 15.44 -15.49
CA CYS A 238 19.45 16.90 -15.48
C CYS A 238 20.23 17.35 -14.24
#